data_AF-A0A8J6VE29-F1
#
_entry.id   AF-A0A8J6VE29-F1
#
_cell.length_a   1.000
_cell.length_b   1.000
_cell.length_c   1.000
_cell.angle_alpha   90.00
_cell.angle_beta   90.00
_cell.angle_gamma   90.00
#
_symmetry.space_group_name_H-M   'P 1'
#
loop_
_entity.id
_entity.type
_entity.pdbx_description
1 polymer ?
#
loop_
_entity_poly.entity_id
_entity_poly.type
_entity_poly.pdbx_seq_one_letter_code
_entity_poly.pdbx_strand_id
1 'polypeptide(L)'
;MPRFDTWTPSISSDDQAGYISSYRNKVMVQPGILPRTLPIHPLKRISPSRFVSLGECALREVWTANRQPLLLPASPVAKLGTAIHKLLELAGKGQLGEGTAQEVESVWTLLVEQVEREMQASWLEKSLVPLKKAIPDYEVRKIRACRRAEEIAQAASTFHGSAENGSTDRFELWVQSNDGLIGGSIDHVRETEEGLILRDYKSGYVMHKDELTGELKVKQGYQVQLKLYAALYETTFGQWPVRLEIIPLQGENITISFNPSECTELLNKVVASLYQVNRKIAEISQFDSTVANIDLLALPTPNNCRFCSFRPACKAYQQIRNISDSCGWPRDVWGSVIKIQNLGNGKLNLNLELSNYPNKSINIRGLDPNPARHPALQIIQTGDQVALYNLLGNGSTGAFLEKFSTVVYRFSPREQNECGS
;
A
#
# COMPACT_ATOMS: atom_id res chain seq x y z
N MET A 1 0.38 -30.96 34.29
CA MET A 1 0.35 -30.77 32.82
C MET A 1 -1.07 -31.01 32.33
N PRO A 2 -1.87 -29.97 32.05
CA PRO A 2 -3.16 -30.13 31.41
C PRO A 2 -3.03 -30.00 29.88
N ARG A 3 -3.83 -30.80 29.17
CA ARG A 3 -3.90 -30.91 27.71
C ARG A 3 -4.58 -29.66 27.13
N PHE A 4 -4.03 -29.14 26.04
CA PHE A 4 -4.67 -28.11 25.20
C PHE A 4 -5.71 -28.79 24.30
N ASP A 5 -6.98 -28.44 24.50
CA ASP A 5 -8.05 -28.76 23.56
C ASP A 5 -8.00 -27.81 22.35
N THR A 6 -7.95 -28.40 21.17
CA THR A 6 -7.91 -27.72 19.87
C THR A 6 -9.28 -27.13 19.55
N TRP A 7 -9.35 -25.79 19.55
CA TRP A 7 -10.50 -25.05 19.02
C TRP A 7 -10.46 -25.07 17.49
N THR A 8 -11.44 -25.73 16.87
CA THR A 8 -11.72 -25.63 15.42
C THR A 8 -13.08 -24.97 15.23
N PRO A 9 -13.17 -23.81 14.55
CA PRO A 9 -14.47 -23.20 14.28
C PRO A 9 -15.17 -23.95 13.14
N SER A 10 -16.39 -24.41 13.41
CA SER A 10 -17.29 -24.98 12.42
C SER A 10 -17.79 -23.88 11.47
N ILE A 11 -17.38 -23.94 10.21
CA ILE A 11 -17.86 -23.06 9.13
C ILE A 11 -19.16 -23.67 8.58
N SER A 12 -20.20 -22.83 8.46
CA SER A 12 -21.50 -23.23 7.92
C SER A 12 -21.42 -23.54 6.41
N SER A 13 -22.28 -24.44 5.91
CA SER A 13 -22.29 -24.86 4.49
C SER A 13 -22.63 -23.75 3.50
N ASP A 14 -23.25 -22.65 3.95
CA ASP A 14 -23.58 -21.50 3.10
C ASP A 14 -22.39 -20.54 2.89
N ASP A 15 -21.40 -20.55 3.79
CA ASP A 15 -20.14 -19.81 3.62
C ASP A 15 -19.21 -20.44 2.56
N GLN A 16 -19.36 -21.74 2.26
CA GLN A 16 -18.55 -22.42 1.25
C GLN A 16 -18.95 -22.04 -0.19
N ALA A 17 -20.22 -21.69 -0.44
CA ALA A 17 -20.68 -21.30 -1.77
C ALA A 17 -20.20 -19.89 -2.19
N GLY A 18 -20.02 -18.98 -1.23
CA GLY A 18 -19.43 -17.66 -1.46
C GLY A 18 -17.90 -17.68 -1.62
N TYR A 19 -17.23 -18.66 -1.00
CA TYR A 19 -15.77 -18.79 -1.04
C TYR A 19 -15.23 -19.30 -2.39
N ILE A 20 -15.97 -20.18 -3.06
CA ILE A 20 -15.54 -20.84 -4.31
C ILE A 20 -15.70 -19.93 -5.55
N SER A 21 -16.53 -18.89 -5.49
CA SER A 21 -16.76 -17.97 -6.62
C SER A 21 -15.67 -16.89 -6.81
N SER A 22 -14.84 -16.64 -5.78
CA SER A 22 -13.82 -15.57 -5.79
C SER A 22 -12.48 -15.94 -6.44
N TYR A 23 -12.28 -17.20 -6.83
CA TYR A 23 -11.02 -17.70 -7.38
C TYR A 23 -10.90 -17.63 -8.90
N ARG A 24 -11.91 -17.10 -9.61
CA ARG A 24 -12.05 -17.37 -11.05
C ARG A 24 -11.08 -16.70 -12.02
N ASN A 25 -10.14 -15.83 -11.62
CA ASN A 25 -9.11 -15.29 -12.54
C ASN A 25 -7.96 -14.57 -11.79
N LYS A 26 -7.26 -15.22 -10.85
CA LYS A 26 -6.03 -14.62 -10.31
C LYS A 26 -4.89 -14.86 -11.31
N VAL A 27 -4.41 -13.79 -11.96
CA VAL A 27 -3.24 -13.90 -12.84
C VAL A 27 -2.05 -14.40 -12.03
N MET A 28 -1.56 -15.59 -12.35
CA MET A 28 -0.31 -16.08 -11.80
C MET A 28 0.83 -15.37 -12.54
N VAL A 29 1.51 -14.46 -11.84
CA VAL A 29 2.71 -13.81 -12.37
C VAL A 29 3.90 -14.67 -12.02
N GLN A 30 4.57 -15.19 -13.05
CA GLN A 30 5.82 -15.92 -12.88
C GLN A 30 6.91 -14.96 -12.36
N PRO A 31 7.65 -15.31 -11.29
CA PRO A 31 8.74 -14.47 -10.79
C PRO A 31 9.74 -14.11 -11.89
N GLY A 32 10.07 -12.83 -12.00
CA GLY A 32 11.01 -12.31 -13.01
C GLY A 32 10.46 -12.21 -14.44
N ILE A 33 9.20 -12.59 -14.71
CA ILE A 33 8.53 -12.36 -16.00
C ILE A 33 7.50 -11.24 -15.86
N LEU A 34 7.57 -10.24 -16.72
CA LEU A 34 6.59 -9.15 -16.74
C LEU A 34 5.30 -9.64 -17.43
N PRO A 35 4.12 -9.52 -16.79
CA PRO A 35 2.86 -9.80 -17.47
C PRO A 35 2.50 -8.67 -18.42
N ARG A 36 1.87 -9.00 -19.55
CA ARG A 36 1.47 -8.02 -20.57
C ARG A 36 0.49 -6.98 -20.07
N THR A 37 -0.53 -7.44 -19.36
CA THR A 37 -1.51 -6.59 -18.69
C THR A 37 -2.05 -7.30 -17.46
N LEU A 38 -2.64 -6.53 -16.55
CA LEU A 38 -3.41 -7.05 -15.43
C LEU A 38 -4.90 -6.82 -15.72
N PRO A 39 -5.76 -7.83 -15.51
CA PRO A 39 -7.19 -7.70 -15.77
C PRO A 39 -7.83 -6.66 -14.86
N ILE A 40 -8.87 -6.02 -15.39
CA ILE A 40 -9.70 -5.07 -14.68
C ILE A 40 -11.14 -5.60 -14.58
N HIS A 41 -11.75 -5.35 -13.43
CA HIS A 41 -13.16 -5.62 -13.16
C HIS A 41 -13.77 -4.41 -12.44
N PRO A 42 -15.09 -4.19 -12.55
CA PRO A 42 -15.77 -3.13 -11.83
C PRO A 42 -15.52 -3.19 -10.32
N LEU A 43 -15.34 -2.02 -9.71
CA LEU A 43 -15.22 -1.83 -8.28
C LEU A 43 -16.54 -2.19 -7.61
N LYS A 44 -16.52 -3.19 -6.74
CA LYS A 44 -17.67 -3.56 -5.90
C LYS A 44 -17.82 -2.64 -4.68
N ARG A 45 -16.69 -2.16 -4.15
CA ARG A 45 -16.62 -1.33 -2.95
C ARG A 45 -15.39 -0.44 -2.94
N ILE A 46 -15.47 0.72 -2.30
CA ILE A 46 -14.35 1.61 -2.01
C ILE A 46 -14.30 1.90 -0.50
N SER A 47 -13.10 1.88 0.09
CA SER A 47 -12.91 2.28 1.49
C SER A 47 -12.53 3.77 1.60
N PRO A 48 -12.83 4.43 2.74
CA PRO A 48 -12.44 5.83 2.98
C PRO A 48 -10.95 6.11 2.74
N SER A 49 -10.08 5.20 3.17
CA SER A 49 -8.63 5.29 2.98
C SER A 49 -8.17 5.24 1.51
N ARG A 50 -9.01 4.73 0.60
CA ARG A 50 -8.68 4.51 -0.82
C ARG A 50 -9.33 5.52 -1.76
N PHE A 51 -10.29 6.31 -1.28
CA PHE A 51 -10.99 7.29 -2.11
C PHE A 51 -10.05 8.34 -2.69
N VAL A 52 -9.13 8.89 -1.88
CA VAL A 52 -8.14 9.86 -2.34
C VAL A 52 -7.30 9.27 -3.47
N SER A 53 -6.86 8.02 -3.29
CA SER A 53 -6.06 7.30 -4.26
C SER A 53 -6.81 6.99 -5.57
N LEU A 54 -8.14 6.87 -5.53
CA LEU A 54 -8.99 6.73 -6.73
C LEU A 54 -8.95 7.99 -7.60
N GLY A 55 -9.02 9.16 -6.96
CA GLY A 55 -8.90 10.45 -7.63
C GLY A 55 -7.49 10.71 -8.18
N GLU A 56 -6.46 10.21 -7.50
CA GLU A 56 -5.07 10.29 -7.97
C GLU A 56 -4.80 9.39 -9.19
N CYS A 57 -5.28 8.14 -9.18
CA CYS A 57 -5.12 7.21 -10.29
C CYS A 57 -6.10 6.05 -10.18
N ALA A 58 -7.18 6.08 -10.97
CA ALA A 58 -8.23 5.07 -10.94
C ALA A 58 -7.71 3.66 -11.26
N LEU A 59 -6.78 3.53 -12.24
CA LEU A 59 -6.22 2.22 -12.62
C LEU A 59 -5.53 1.52 -11.45
N ARG A 60 -4.75 2.27 -10.66
CA ARG A 60 -4.07 1.75 -9.45
C ARG A 60 -5.09 1.20 -8.45
N GLU A 61 -6.19 1.91 -8.24
CA GLU A 61 -7.23 1.46 -7.32
C GLU A 61 -8.04 0.27 -7.85
N VAL A 62 -8.31 0.23 -9.15
CA VAL A 62 -8.99 -0.90 -9.79
C VAL A 62 -8.17 -2.18 -9.60
N TRP A 63 -6.86 -2.15 -9.90
CA TRP A 63 -5.99 -3.32 -9.68
C TRP A 63 -5.86 -3.70 -8.21
N THR A 64 -5.75 -2.71 -7.32
CA THR A 64 -5.70 -2.96 -5.87
C THR A 64 -7.00 -3.61 -5.37
N ALA A 65 -8.17 -3.11 -5.78
CA ALA A 65 -9.48 -3.64 -5.36
C ALA A 65 -9.74 -5.04 -5.92
N ASN A 66 -9.29 -5.30 -7.15
CA ASN A 66 -9.39 -6.61 -7.80
C ASN A 66 -8.30 -7.58 -7.35
N ARG A 67 -7.52 -7.25 -6.30
CA ARG A 67 -6.47 -8.08 -5.71
C ARG A 67 -5.46 -8.60 -6.75
N GLN A 68 -5.15 -7.76 -7.73
CA GLN A 68 -4.13 -8.08 -8.72
C GLN A 68 -2.76 -8.20 -8.02
N PRO A 69 -1.88 -9.10 -8.50
CA PRO A 69 -0.55 -9.27 -7.92
C PRO A 69 0.26 -7.99 -8.03
N LEU A 70 0.92 -7.60 -6.93
CA LEU A 70 1.89 -6.51 -6.94
C LEU A 70 3.08 -6.89 -7.82
N LEU A 71 3.60 -5.93 -8.57
CA LEU A 71 4.75 -6.13 -9.46
C LEU A 71 6.02 -5.44 -8.94
N LEU A 72 5.92 -4.66 -7.87
CA LEU A 72 7.05 -4.09 -7.14
C LEU A 72 6.82 -4.30 -5.64
N PRO A 73 7.90 -4.41 -4.83
CA PRO A 73 7.76 -4.57 -3.39
C PRO A 73 7.01 -3.39 -2.77
N ALA A 74 6.23 -3.67 -1.71
CA ALA A 74 5.70 -2.60 -0.88
C ALA A 74 6.85 -1.88 -0.15
N SER A 75 6.58 -0.65 0.28
CA SER A 75 7.53 0.10 1.11
C SER A 75 7.74 -0.63 2.45
N PRO A 76 8.99 -0.86 2.90
CA PRO A 76 9.25 -1.48 4.20
C PRO A 76 8.70 -0.61 5.33
N VAL A 77 8.65 0.71 5.15
CA VAL A 77 8.01 1.65 6.10
C VAL A 77 6.51 1.40 6.22
N ALA A 78 5.83 1.07 5.11
CA ALA A 78 4.40 0.75 5.14
C ALA A 78 4.13 -0.57 5.87
N LYS A 79 4.99 -1.58 5.65
CA LYS A 79 4.94 -2.87 6.36
C LYS A 79 5.15 -2.71 7.87
N LEU A 80 6.12 -1.89 8.27
CA LEU A 80 6.30 -1.52 9.68
C LEU A 80 5.07 -0.77 10.23
N GLY A 81 4.45 0.08 9.42
CA GLY A 81 3.20 0.76 9.77
C GLY A 81 2.08 -0.21 10.17
N THR A 82 1.95 -1.35 9.48
CA THR A 82 0.99 -2.40 9.85
C THR A 82 1.26 -2.99 11.24
N ALA A 83 2.53 -3.28 11.58
CA ALA A 83 2.89 -3.74 12.92
C ALA A 83 2.59 -2.67 13.99
N ILE A 84 2.88 -1.40 13.69
CA ILE A 84 2.59 -0.27 14.58
C ILE A 84 1.08 -0.14 14.83
N HIS A 85 0.25 -0.15 13.79
CA HIS A 85 -1.22 -0.06 13.95
C HIS A 85 -1.74 -1.21 14.81
N LYS A 86 -1.26 -2.44 14.56
CA LYS A 86 -1.67 -3.59 15.35
C LYS A 86 -1.27 -3.47 16.81
N LEU A 87 -0.07 -2.94 17.10
CA LEU A 87 0.36 -2.70 18.47
C LEU A 87 -0.56 -1.70 19.20
N LEU A 88 -0.90 -0.58 18.55
CA LEU A 88 -1.77 0.45 19.14
C LEU A 88 -3.21 -0.06 19.34
N GLU A 89 -3.71 -0.88 18.41
CA GLU A 89 -5.00 -1.55 18.54
C GLU A 89 -5.02 -2.48 19.77
N LEU A 90 -3.99 -3.32 19.94
CA LEU A 90 -3.87 -4.22 21.08
C LEU A 90 -3.75 -3.43 22.40
N ALA A 91 -3.04 -2.30 22.40
CA ALA A 91 -2.95 -1.40 23.55
C ALA A 91 -4.33 -0.87 23.95
N GLY A 92 -5.09 -0.36 22.98
CA GLY A 92 -6.42 0.19 23.21
C GLY A 92 -7.42 -0.85 23.72
N LYS A 93 -7.29 -2.09 23.24
CA LYS A 93 -8.13 -3.23 23.69
C LYS A 93 -7.73 -3.80 25.06
N GLY A 94 -6.72 -3.25 25.73
CA GLY A 94 -6.20 -3.81 26.99
C GLY A 94 -5.56 -5.18 26.84
N GLN A 95 -5.07 -5.52 25.63
CA GLN A 95 -4.49 -6.84 25.30
C GLN A 95 -2.96 -6.88 25.45
N LEU A 96 -2.37 -5.89 26.12
CA LEU A 96 -0.93 -5.79 26.38
C LEU A 96 -0.56 -6.10 27.85
N GLY A 97 -1.38 -6.89 28.54
CA GLY A 97 -1.17 -7.21 29.95
C GLY A 97 -1.34 -5.99 30.84
N GLU A 98 -0.37 -5.73 31.72
CA GLU A 98 -0.34 -4.53 32.55
C GLU A 98 0.12 -3.27 31.78
N GLY A 99 0.51 -3.43 30.51
CA GLY A 99 0.99 -2.32 29.67
C GLY A 99 2.38 -1.85 30.07
N THR A 100 3.18 -2.71 30.70
CA THR A 100 4.57 -2.40 31.04
C THR A 100 5.44 -2.33 29.79
N ALA A 101 6.54 -1.56 29.85
CA ALA A 101 7.47 -1.43 28.72
C ALA A 101 7.96 -2.79 28.20
N GLN A 102 8.18 -3.75 29.10
CA GLN A 102 8.64 -5.10 28.74
C GLN A 102 7.57 -5.91 27.98
N GLU A 103 6.30 -5.84 28.41
CA GLU A 103 5.19 -6.51 27.71
C GLU A 103 4.97 -5.91 26.32
N VAL A 104 4.96 -4.57 26.25
CA VAL A 104 4.82 -3.84 24.98
C VAL A 104 5.95 -4.19 24.01
N GLU A 105 7.19 -4.22 24.48
CA GLU A 105 8.34 -4.59 23.64
C GLU A 105 8.30 -6.07 23.19
N SER A 106 7.79 -6.96 24.04
CA SER A 106 7.59 -8.37 23.67
C SER A 106 6.56 -8.51 22.55
N VAL A 107 5.42 -7.81 22.64
CA VAL A 107 4.40 -7.80 21.58
C VAL A 107 4.92 -7.13 20.31
N TRP A 108 5.66 -6.02 20.42
CA TRP A 108 6.32 -5.40 19.26
C TRP A 108 7.19 -6.40 18.49
N THR A 109 8.02 -7.16 19.22
CA THR A 109 8.93 -8.14 18.61
C THR A 109 8.16 -9.20 17.84
N LEU A 110 7.10 -9.76 18.44
CA LEU A 110 6.25 -10.75 17.79
C LEU A 110 5.57 -10.20 16.52
N LEU A 111 5.06 -8.97 16.55
CA LEU A 111 4.42 -8.33 15.40
C LEU A 111 5.41 -8.06 14.26
N VAL A 112 6.61 -7.58 14.56
CA VAL A 112 7.65 -7.36 13.55
C VAL A 112 8.09 -8.69 12.93
N GLU A 113 8.33 -9.72 13.75
CA GLU A 113 8.68 -11.05 13.24
C GLU A 113 7.58 -11.63 12.34
N GLN A 114 6.30 -11.43 12.67
CA GLN A 114 5.20 -11.86 11.82
C GLN A 114 5.24 -11.17 10.46
N VAL A 115 5.39 -9.83 10.45
CA VAL A 115 5.49 -9.06 9.20
C VAL A 115 6.72 -9.49 8.38
N GLU A 116 7.87 -9.71 9.02
CA GLU A 116 9.08 -10.18 8.36
C GLU A 116 8.91 -11.59 7.77
N ARG A 117 8.23 -12.52 8.48
CA ARG A 117 7.90 -13.86 7.97
C ARG A 117 7.03 -13.79 6.71
N GLU A 118 6.01 -12.93 6.71
CA GLU A 118 5.15 -12.72 5.53
C GLU A 118 5.94 -12.14 4.35
N MET A 119 6.81 -11.15 4.61
CA MET A 119 7.68 -10.57 3.57
C MET A 119 8.69 -11.58 3.03
N GLN A 120 9.21 -12.48 3.87
CA GLN A 120 10.15 -13.53 3.48
C GLN A 120 9.55 -14.52 2.47
N ALA A 121 8.23 -14.74 2.53
CA ALA A 121 7.50 -15.60 1.59
C ALA A 121 7.36 -14.97 0.18
N SER A 122 7.57 -13.66 0.05
CA SER A 122 7.50 -12.94 -1.22
C SER A 122 8.88 -12.75 -1.84
N TRP A 123 9.07 -13.16 -3.09
CA TRP A 123 10.33 -12.93 -3.81
C TRP A 123 10.62 -11.44 -4.02
N LEU A 124 9.59 -10.59 -4.07
CA LEU A 124 9.72 -9.14 -4.18
C LEU A 124 10.24 -8.51 -2.87
N GLU A 125 9.79 -9.00 -1.72
CA GLU A 125 9.94 -8.33 -0.43
C GLU A 125 11.02 -8.93 0.47
N LYS A 126 11.43 -10.19 0.27
CA LYS A 126 12.38 -10.87 1.16
C LYS A 126 13.78 -10.24 1.24
N SER A 127 14.16 -9.40 0.28
CA SER A 127 15.41 -8.63 0.34
C SER A 127 15.32 -7.40 1.23
N LEU A 128 14.11 -7.03 1.65
CA LEU A 128 13.82 -5.90 2.52
C LEU A 128 13.74 -6.31 3.99
N VAL A 129 14.01 -7.58 4.30
CA VAL A 129 14.11 -8.06 5.68
C VAL A 129 15.57 -8.37 6.05
N PRO A 130 15.98 -8.16 7.31
CA PRO A 130 15.17 -7.63 8.41
C PRO A 130 14.87 -6.13 8.24
N LEU A 131 13.67 -5.70 8.63
CA LEU A 131 13.15 -4.34 8.52
C LEU A 131 14.07 -3.32 9.19
N LYS A 132 14.73 -3.71 10.29
CA LYS A 132 15.73 -2.89 10.98
C LYS A 132 16.89 -2.42 10.11
N LYS A 133 17.20 -3.16 9.03
CA LYS A 133 18.24 -2.77 8.05
C LYS A 133 17.68 -2.01 6.86
N ALA A 134 16.43 -2.28 6.47
CA ALA A 134 15.81 -1.68 5.30
C ALA A 134 15.16 -0.31 5.57
N ILE A 135 14.88 0.01 6.83
CA ILE A 135 14.18 1.23 7.24
C ILE A 135 15.17 2.18 7.94
N PRO A 136 15.37 3.40 7.40
CA PRO A 136 16.03 4.47 8.14
C PRO A 136 15.29 4.80 9.43
N ASP A 137 16.05 5.02 10.51
CA ASP A 137 15.53 5.38 11.84
C ASP A 137 14.54 4.34 12.41
N TYR A 138 14.72 3.06 12.07
CA TYR A 138 13.87 1.98 12.56
C TYR A 138 13.73 2.01 14.10
N GLU A 139 14.86 2.14 14.83
CA GLU A 139 14.84 2.16 16.29
C GLU A 139 14.07 3.37 16.85
N VAL A 140 14.15 4.53 16.20
CA VAL A 140 13.38 5.71 16.59
C VAL A 140 11.87 5.45 16.43
N ARG A 141 11.47 4.78 15.35
CA ARG A 141 10.07 4.41 15.11
C ARG A 141 9.58 3.37 16.12
N LYS A 142 10.40 2.38 16.46
CA LYS A 142 10.14 1.39 17.50
C LYS A 142 9.87 2.08 18.84
N ILE A 143 10.81 2.91 19.30
CA ILE A 143 10.70 3.61 20.60
C ILE A 143 9.41 4.45 20.66
N ARG A 144 9.10 5.19 19.60
CA ARG A 144 7.87 6.00 19.53
C ARG A 144 6.60 5.14 19.57
N ALA A 145 6.58 4.03 18.82
CA ALA A 145 5.44 3.14 18.79
C ALA A 145 5.20 2.46 20.14
N CYS A 146 6.26 1.92 20.77
CA CYS A 146 6.15 1.29 22.08
C CYS A 146 5.68 2.28 23.15
N ARG A 147 6.33 3.45 23.24
CA ARG A 147 5.91 4.49 24.21
C ARG A 147 4.45 4.89 24.01
N ARG A 148 4.00 5.06 22.76
CA ARG A 148 2.61 5.42 22.49
C ARG A 148 1.65 4.30 22.87
N ALA A 149 2.03 3.05 22.67
CA ALA A 149 1.24 1.89 23.10
C ALA A 149 1.16 1.81 24.64
N GLU A 150 2.26 2.08 25.36
CA GLU A 150 2.28 2.15 26.83
C GLU A 150 1.30 3.22 27.34
N GLU A 151 1.34 4.43 26.78
CA GLU A 151 0.41 5.52 27.13
C GLU A 151 -1.06 5.13 26.92
N ILE A 152 -1.37 4.46 25.80
CA ILE A 152 -2.72 4.00 25.50
C ILE A 152 -3.15 2.89 26.46
N ALA A 153 -2.28 1.92 26.75
CA ALA A 153 -2.57 0.79 27.64
C ALA A 153 -2.81 1.26 29.08
N GLN A 154 -2.00 2.20 29.59
CA GLN A 154 -2.17 2.79 30.92
C GLN A 154 -3.46 3.62 31.04
N ALA A 155 -3.81 4.34 29.97
CA ALA A 155 -5.10 5.02 29.93
C ALA A 155 -6.24 4.00 30.01
N ALA A 156 -6.21 2.93 29.20
CA ALA A 156 -7.23 1.89 29.20
C ALA A 156 -7.39 1.18 30.55
N SER A 157 -6.29 0.86 31.24
CA SER A 157 -6.34 0.20 32.55
C SER A 157 -6.96 1.08 33.65
N THR A 158 -6.70 2.38 33.61
CA THR A 158 -7.29 3.35 34.55
C THR A 158 -8.82 3.43 34.41
N PHE A 159 -9.36 3.27 33.19
CA PHE A 159 -10.81 3.27 32.94
C PHE A 159 -11.50 1.94 33.30
N HIS A 160 -10.79 0.81 33.29
CA HIS A 160 -11.38 -0.47 33.70
C HIS A 160 -11.49 -0.63 35.23
N GLY A 161 -10.78 0.17 36.02
CA GLY A 161 -10.90 0.19 37.49
C GLY A 161 -12.16 0.89 38.04
N SER A 162 -12.91 1.61 37.19
CA SER A 162 -14.09 2.41 37.55
C SER A 162 -15.35 2.01 36.77
N ALA A 163 -15.48 0.70 36.48
CA ALA A 163 -16.55 0.11 35.69
C ALA A 163 -17.94 0.09 36.38
N GLU A 164 -18.44 1.26 36.79
CA GLU A 164 -19.86 1.51 37.05
C GLU A 164 -20.51 2.42 35.97
N ASN A 165 -19.74 3.04 35.07
CA ASN A 165 -20.28 3.82 33.93
C ASN A 165 -19.76 3.28 32.59
N GLY A 166 -20.67 2.75 31.78
CA GLY A 166 -20.40 1.95 30.57
C GLY A 166 -19.86 2.71 29.37
N SER A 167 -18.61 3.18 29.44
CA SER A 167 -17.86 3.66 28.27
C SER A 167 -17.61 2.51 27.28
N THR A 168 -18.38 2.43 26.18
CA THR A 168 -18.19 1.39 25.16
C THR A 168 -17.17 1.81 24.10
N ASP A 169 -15.90 1.79 24.47
CA ASP A 169 -14.81 1.91 23.51
C ASP A 169 -14.86 0.74 22.51
N ARG A 170 -14.93 1.06 21.21
CA ARG A 170 -14.99 0.10 20.12
C ARG A 170 -13.79 0.30 19.20
N PHE A 171 -13.15 -0.80 18.81
CA PHE A 171 -11.96 -0.80 17.96
C PHE A 171 -12.22 -1.60 16.70
N GLU A 172 -11.66 -1.16 15.57
CA GLU A 172 -11.90 -1.76 14.26
C GLU A 172 -13.40 -1.88 13.92
N LEU A 173 -14.15 -0.80 14.15
CA LEU A 173 -15.60 -0.78 13.94
C LEU A 173 -15.92 -0.65 12.45
N TRP A 174 -16.55 -1.69 11.89
CA TRP A 174 -17.03 -1.66 10.51
C TRP A 174 -18.20 -0.70 10.32
N VAL A 175 -18.10 0.19 9.34
CA VAL A 175 -19.17 1.11 8.90
C VAL A 175 -19.32 1.07 7.38
N GLN A 176 -20.52 1.32 6.89
CA GLN A 176 -20.79 1.31 5.45
C GLN A 176 -21.98 2.19 5.05
N SER A 177 -22.05 2.53 3.77
CA SER A 177 -23.22 3.15 3.16
C SER A 177 -24.37 2.15 3.05
N ASN A 178 -25.60 2.66 2.94
CA ASN A 178 -26.82 1.83 2.82
C ASN A 178 -26.78 0.84 1.64
N ASP A 179 -26.14 1.23 0.53
CA ASP A 179 -25.95 0.39 -0.65
C ASP A 179 -24.72 -0.54 -0.57
N GLY A 180 -23.94 -0.46 0.51
CA GLY A 180 -22.73 -1.25 0.75
C GLY A 180 -21.55 -0.93 -0.19
N LEU A 181 -21.68 0.10 -1.05
CA LEU A 181 -20.67 0.49 -2.03
C LEU A 181 -19.47 1.18 -1.39
N ILE A 182 -19.69 1.89 -0.28
CA ILE A 182 -18.63 2.54 0.48
C ILE A 182 -18.59 1.88 1.86
N GLY A 183 -17.41 1.46 2.31
CA GLY A 183 -17.30 0.87 3.65
C GLY A 183 -15.86 0.65 4.09
N GLY A 184 -15.65 0.65 5.39
CA GLY A 184 -14.34 0.48 6.00
C GLY A 184 -14.42 0.33 7.52
N SER A 185 -13.25 0.11 8.12
CA SER A 185 -13.08 -0.02 9.56
C SER A 185 -12.58 1.29 10.16
N ILE A 186 -13.20 1.76 11.23
CA ILE A 186 -12.73 2.89 12.05
C ILE A 186 -11.82 2.33 13.14
N ASP A 187 -10.58 2.83 13.24
CA ASP A 187 -9.57 2.30 14.17
C ASP A 187 -10.08 2.33 15.63
N HIS A 188 -10.63 3.46 16.08
CA HIS A 188 -11.16 3.62 17.44
C HIS A 188 -12.37 4.55 17.48
N VAL A 189 -13.40 4.12 18.19
CA VAL A 189 -14.62 4.87 18.48
C VAL A 189 -14.76 4.92 20.00
N ARG A 190 -14.85 6.12 20.54
CA ARG A 190 -14.96 6.36 21.98
C ARG A 190 -16.21 7.16 22.31
N GLU A 191 -16.94 6.70 23.31
CA GLU A 191 -18.06 7.45 23.88
C GLU A 191 -17.54 8.30 25.05
N THR A 192 -17.92 9.57 25.08
CA THR A 192 -17.62 10.49 26.18
C THR A 192 -18.90 11.19 26.61
N GLU A 193 -18.85 11.92 27.74
CA GLU A 193 -19.98 12.73 28.20
C GLU A 193 -20.42 13.79 27.18
N GLU A 194 -19.48 14.30 26.37
CA GLU A 194 -19.75 15.27 25.30
C GLU A 194 -20.32 14.60 24.04
N GLY A 195 -20.18 13.28 23.91
CA GLY A 195 -20.63 12.48 22.78
C GLY A 195 -19.52 11.63 22.16
N LEU A 196 -19.81 11.12 20.95
CA LEU A 196 -19.00 10.14 20.25
C LEU A 196 -17.79 10.77 19.54
N ILE A 197 -16.61 10.19 19.73
CA ILE A 197 -15.35 10.61 19.10
C ILE A 197 -14.86 9.49 18.18
N LEU A 198 -14.58 9.83 16.91
CA LEU A 198 -13.92 8.92 15.97
C LEU A 198 -12.41 9.22 15.91
N ARG A 199 -11.60 8.17 15.97
CA ARG A 199 -10.13 8.24 16.00
C ARG A 199 -9.52 7.36 14.92
N ASP A 200 -8.45 7.87 14.32
CA ASP A 200 -7.61 7.14 13.37
C ASP A 200 -6.13 7.26 13.78
N TYR A 201 -5.45 6.14 13.90
CA TYR A 201 -4.04 6.07 14.28
C TYR A 201 -3.16 6.30 13.07
N LYS A 202 -2.13 7.14 13.19
CA LYS A 202 -1.18 7.40 12.10
C LYS A 202 0.27 7.15 12.53
N SER A 203 0.87 6.15 11.87
CA SER A 203 2.28 5.76 12.04
C SER A 203 3.31 6.66 11.32
N GLY A 204 2.85 7.51 10.40
CA GLY A 204 3.70 8.42 9.61
C GLY A 204 3.51 9.89 9.99
N TYR A 205 4.26 10.78 9.34
CA TYR A 205 4.07 12.23 9.50
C TYR A 205 2.63 12.64 9.14
N VAL A 206 1.98 13.33 10.08
CA VAL A 206 0.60 13.82 9.95
C VAL A 206 0.53 15.20 9.33
N MET A 207 1.51 16.06 9.65
CA MET A 207 1.59 17.42 9.13
C MET A 207 2.39 17.46 7.81
N HIS A 208 2.02 18.39 6.94
CA HIS A 208 2.77 18.80 5.77
C HIS A 208 2.92 20.32 5.79
N LYS A 209 4.02 20.83 5.25
CA LYS A 209 4.22 22.27 5.12
C LYS A 209 3.48 22.74 3.87
N ASP A 210 2.59 23.71 4.03
CA ASP A 210 1.94 24.39 2.93
C ASP A 210 3.00 25.14 2.11
N GLU A 211 3.05 24.91 0.80
CA GLU A 211 4.08 25.48 -0.06
C GLU A 211 3.91 26.99 -0.25
N LEU A 212 2.70 27.51 -0.08
CA LEU A 212 2.36 28.92 -0.28
C LEU A 212 2.49 29.71 1.03
N THR A 213 1.97 29.18 2.13
CA THR A 213 1.96 29.89 3.43
C THR A 213 3.10 29.48 4.35
N GLY A 214 3.75 28.35 4.09
CA GLY A 214 4.78 27.78 4.97
C GLY A 214 4.22 27.19 6.27
N GLU A 215 2.90 27.20 6.47
CA GLU A 215 2.24 26.71 7.67
C GLU A 215 2.16 25.17 7.68
N LEU A 216 2.18 24.58 8.87
CA LEU A 216 1.97 23.14 9.01
C LEU A 216 0.47 22.84 8.98
N LYS A 217 0.04 22.07 7.98
CA LYS A 217 -1.35 21.60 7.83
C LYS A 217 -1.44 20.09 7.91
N VAL A 218 -2.55 19.58 8.41
CA VAL A 218 -2.84 18.13 8.37
C VAL A 218 -2.99 17.70 6.92
N LYS A 219 -2.37 16.57 6.54
CA LYS A 219 -2.53 15.99 5.20
C LYS A 219 -4.00 15.86 4.82
N GLN A 220 -4.38 16.42 3.67
CA GLN A 220 -5.76 16.44 3.19
C GLN A 220 -6.38 15.04 3.14
N GLY A 221 -5.62 14.02 2.75
CA GLY A 221 -6.12 12.65 2.67
C GLY A 221 -6.60 12.08 4.01
N TYR A 222 -6.00 12.49 5.14
CA TYR A 222 -6.44 12.05 6.47
C TYR A 222 -7.73 12.75 6.89
N GLN A 223 -7.89 14.03 6.54
CA GLN A 223 -9.13 14.76 6.78
C GLN A 223 -10.29 14.15 5.98
N VAL A 224 -10.07 13.88 4.69
CA VAL A 224 -11.06 13.21 3.81
C VAL A 224 -11.46 11.85 4.37
N GLN A 225 -10.49 11.05 4.84
CA GLN A 225 -10.76 9.73 5.41
C GLN A 225 -11.66 9.83 6.66
N LEU A 226 -11.32 10.70 7.63
CA LEU A 226 -12.11 10.86 8.85
C LEU A 226 -13.50 11.44 8.59
N LYS A 227 -13.62 12.42 7.69
CA LYS A 227 -14.92 12.99 7.30
C LYS A 227 -15.83 11.94 6.65
N LEU A 228 -15.26 11.05 5.83
CA LEU A 228 -15.99 9.91 5.28
C LEU A 228 -16.44 8.93 6.36
N TYR A 229 -15.58 8.62 7.34
CA TYR A 229 -15.98 7.78 8.46
C TYR A 229 -17.11 8.41 9.28
N ALA A 230 -17.11 9.73 9.47
CA ALA A 230 -18.22 10.42 10.14
C ALA A 230 -19.55 10.21 9.41
N ALA A 231 -19.57 10.41 8.08
CA ALA A 231 -20.76 10.17 7.26
C ALA A 231 -21.21 8.71 7.30
N LEU A 232 -20.27 7.76 7.16
CA LEU A 232 -20.59 6.33 7.20
C LEU A 232 -21.08 5.88 8.57
N TYR A 233 -20.52 6.43 9.65
CA TYR A 233 -20.97 6.13 11.00
C TYR A 233 -22.42 6.60 11.17
N GLU A 234 -22.76 7.82 10.75
CA GLU A 234 -24.14 8.28 10.80
C GLU A 234 -25.06 7.43 9.93
N THR A 235 -24.65 7.06 8.71
CA THR A 235 -25.45 6.17 7.86
C THR A 235 -25.67 4.80 8.50
N THR A 236 -24.70 4.29 9.27
CA THR A 236 -24.77 2.97 9.91
C THR A 236 -25.57 3.00 11.22
N PHE A 237 -25.45 4.06 12.02
CA PHE A 237 -25.94 4.11 13.41
C PHE A 237 -26.93 5.25 13.71
N GLY A 238 -27.21 6.13 12.75
CA GLY A 238 -28.15 7.26 12.89
C GLY A 238 -27.68 8.39 13.79
N GLN A 239 -26.38 8.45 14.11
CA GLN A 239 -25.81 9.46 15.02
C GLN A 239 -24.52 10.05 14.42
N TRP A 240 -24.38 11.37 14.49
CA TRP A 240 -23.13 12.04 14.14
C TRP A 240 -22.14 12.01 15.31
N PRO A 241 -20.83 11.83 15.06
CA PRO A 241 -19.82 12.10 16.07
C PRO A 241 -19.83 13.58 16.45
N VAL A 242 -19.32 13.89 17.64
CA VAL A 242 -19.08 15.27 18.08
C VAL A 242 -17.66 15.72 17.76
N ARG A 243 -16.75 14.78 17.50
CA ARG A 243 -15.33 15.07 17.25
C ARG A 243 -14.65 14.01 16.40
N LEU A 244 -13.70 14.46 15.58
CA LEU A 244 -12.81 13.61 14.78
C LEU A 244 -11.38 13.89 15.20
N GLU A 245 -10.59 12.85 15.48
CA GLU A 245 -9.22 12.97 15.97
C GLU A 245 -8.24 12.10 15.17
N ILE A 246 -7.09 12.67 14.83
CA ILE A 246 -5.93 11.90 14.38
C ILE A 246 -5.02 11.67 15.57
N ILE A 247 -4.60 10.43 15.76
CA ILE A 247 -3.70 10.03 16.83
C ILE A 247 -2.30 9.76 16.24
N PRO A 248 -1.36 10.72 16.32
CA PRO A 248 0.01 10.48 15.85
C PRO A 248 0.78 9.57 16.82
N LEU A 249 1.92 9.03 16.35
CA LEU A 249 2.88 8.35 17.24
C LEU A 249 3.57 9.28 18.23
N GLN A 250 3.57 10.58 17.95
CA GLN A 250 4.22 11.57 18.78
C GLN A 250 3.43 12.87 18.75
N GLY A 251 3.28 13.49 19.93
CA GLY A 251 2.60 14.75 20.11
C GLY A 251 1.13 14.57 20.49
N GLU A 252 0.42 15.69 20.48
CA GLU A 252 -0.99 15.74 20.87
C GLU A 252 -1.91 15.15 19.80
N ASN A 253 -3.09 14.71 20.23
CA ASN A 253 -4.16 14.33 19.32
C ASN A 253 -4.59 15.55 18.51
N ILE A 254 -4.77 15.38 17.20
CA ILE A 254 -5.11 16.48 16.31
C ILE A 254 -6.59 16.41 15.98
N THR A 255 -7.35 17.43 16.42
CA THR A 255 -8.78 17.52 16.13
C THR A 255 -9.00 18.00 14.70
N ILE A 256 -9.88 17.32 13.97
CA ILE A 256 -10.30 17.69 12.61
C ILE A 256 -11.68 18.33 12.69
N SER A 257 -11.75 19.60 12.29
CA SER A 257 -13.03 20.29 12.15
C SER A 257 -13.83 19.68 11.00
N PHE A 258 -15.12 19.46 11.25
CA PHE A 258 -16.04 19.02 10.23
C PHE A 258 -17.46 19.54 10.46
N ASN A 259 -18.29 19.45 9.41
CA ASN A 259 -19.73 19.62 9.54
C ASN A 259 -20.50 18.46 8.85
N PRO A 260 -21.71 18.11 9.30
CA PRO A 260 -22.49 17.02 8.70
C PRO A 260 -22.76 17.17 7.20
N SER A 261 -23.01 18.39 6.72
CA SER A 261 -23.29 18.65 5.30
C SER A 261 -22.10 18.33 4.39
N GLU A 262 -20.88 18.79 4.72
CA GLU A 262 -19.69 18.50 3.91
C GLU A 262 -19.34 17.01 3.91
N CYS A 263 -19.60 16.31 5.02
CA CYS A 263 -19.38 14.87 5.15
C CYS A 263 -20.32 14.10 4.22
N THR A 264 -21.58 14.51 4.17
CA THR A 264 -22.61 13.94 3.29
C THR A 264 -22.30 14.21 1.81
N GLU A 265 -21.93 15.45 1.47
CA GLU A 265 -21.50 15.82 0.11
C GLU A 265 -20.28 15.02 -0.33
N LEU A 266 -19.30 14.86 0.58
CA LEU A 266 -18.11 14.07 0.31
C LEU A 266 -18.46 12.61 0.04
N LEU A 267 -19.35 12.00 0.83
CA LEU A 267 -19.82 10.63 0.61
C LEU A 267 -20.50 10.48 -0.76
N ASN A 268 -21.39 11.41 -1.12
CA ASN A 268 -22.04 11.43 -2.44
C ASN A 268 -21.04 11.55 -3.59
N LYS A 269 -19.99 12.36 -3.42
CA LYS A 269 -18.90 12.48 -4.40
C LYS A 269 -18.13 11.17 -4.57
N VAL A 270 -17.90 10.40 -3.50
CA VAL A 270 -17.25 9.08 -3.59
C VAL A 270 -18.11 8.13 -4.41
N VAL A 271 -19.40 8.05 -4.09
CA VAL A 271 -20.36 7.20 -4.81
C VAL A 271 -20.40 7.55 -6.29
N ALA A 272 -20.51 8.83 -6.63
CA ALA A 272 -20.47 9.29 -8.03
C ALA A 272 -19.15 8.91 -8.73
N SER A 273 -18.01 9.05 -8.04
CA SER A 273 -16.70 8.68 -8.58
C SER A 273 -16.58 7.18 -8.86
N LEU A 274 -17.12 6.34 -7.96
CA LEU A 274 -17.18 4.89 -8.16
C LEU A 274 -17.99 4.54 -9.41
N TYR A 275 -19.17 5.12 -9.57
CA TYR A 275 -20.00 4.89 -10.76
C TYR A 275 -19.32 5.33 -12.05
N GLN A 276 -18.66 6.49 -12.05
CA GLN A 276 -17.91 6.98 -13.21
C GLN A 276 -16.78 6.02 -13.62
N VAL A 277 -16.01 5.52 -12.65
CA VAL A 277 -14.94 4.55 -12.92
C VAL A 277 -15.52 3.24 -13.45
N ASN A 278 -16.58 2.72 -12.85
CA ASN A 278 -17.23 1.48 -13.30
C ASN A 278 -17.82 1.60 -14.70
N ARG A 279 -18.39 2.75 -15.05
CA ARG A 279 -18.86 3.02 -16.42
C ARG A 279 -17.72 2.96 -17.43
N LYS A 280 -16.58 3.61 -17.13
CA LYS A 280 -15.38 3.53 -17.98
C LYS A 280 -14.87 2.09 -18.14
N ILE A 281 -14.87 1.30 -17.06
CA ILE A 281 -14.48 -0.12 -17.12
C ILE A 281 -15.42 -0.91 -18.05
N ALA A 282 -16.73 -0.66 -17.96
CA ALA A 282 -17.72 -1.32 -18.82
C ALA A 282 -17.52 -0.96 -20.30
N GLU A 283 -17.26 0.32 -20.60
CA GLU A 283 -16.92 0.79 -21.96
C GLU A 283 -15.66 0.11 -22.48
N ILE A 284 -14.57 0.08 -21.69
CA ILE A 284 -13.30 -0.58 -22.06
C ILE A 284 -13.50 -2.07 -22.40
N SER A 285 -14.38 -2.74 -21.66
CA SER A 285 -14.65 -4.18 -21.82
C SER A 285 -15.40 -4.53 -23.11
N GLN A 286 -16.00 -3.54 -23.80
CA GLN A 286 -16.73 -3.73 -25.04
C GLN A 286 -15.85 -3.64 -26.30
N PHE A 287 -14.60 -3.16 -26.18
CA PHE A 287 -13.68 -3.00 -27.32
C PHE A 287 -12.65 -4.12 -27.40
N ASP A 288 -12.39 -4.63 -28.62
CA ASP A 288 -11.40 -5.69 -28.89
C ASP A 288 -9.96 -5.27 -28.54
N SER A 289 -9.64 -3.97 -28.57
CA SER A 289 -8.34 -3.42 -28.17
C SER A 289 -8.29 -3.09 -26.66
N THR A 290 -8.49 -4.11 -25.81
CA THR A 290 -8.60 -3.94 -24.35
C THR A 290 -7.38 -3.26 -23.71
N VAL A 291 -6.18 -3.49 -24.25
CA VAL A 291 -4.93 -3.01 -23.64
C VAL A 291 -4.75 -1.49 -23.74
N ALA A 292 -5.01 -0.87 -24.89
CA ALA A 292 -4.84 0.57 -25.09
C ALA A 292 -5.88 1.40 -24.31
N ASN A 293 -7.06 0.82 -24.08
CA ASN A 293 -8.16 1.52 -23.43
C ASN A 293 -8.07 1.48 -21.89
N ILE A 294 -7.38 0.48 -21.31
CA ILE A 294 -7.11 0.43 -19.86
C ILE A 294 -6.30 1.64 -19.39
N ASP A 295 -5.37 2.12 -20.23
CA ASP A 295 -4.52 3.27 -19.94
C ASP A 295 -5.30 4.57 -19.71
N LEU A 296 -6.55 4.68 -20.18
CA LEU A 296 -7.44 5.82 -19.93
C LEU A 296 -7.87 5.96 -18.46
N LEU A 297 -7.67 4.91 -17.66
CA LEU A 297 -7.89 4.93 -16.21
C LEU A 297 -6.64 5.38 -15.44
N ALA A 298 -5.49 5.46 -16.10
CA ALA A 298 -4.24 5.88 -15.48
C ALA A 298 -4.11 7.40 -15.49
N LEU A 299 -3.53 7.94 -14.43
CA LEU A 299 -3.13 9.35 -14.37
C LEU A 299 -1.68 9.45 -13.88
N PRO A 300 -0.72 9.07 -14.74
CA PRO A 300 0.68 9.01 -14.35
C PRO A 300 1.25 10.41 -14.13
N THR A 301 1.77 10.63 -12.93
CA THR A 301 2.55 11.80 -12.54
C THR A 301 3.72 11.31 -11.69
N PRO A 302 4.80 12.09 -11.51
CA PRO A 302 5.88 11.70 -10.61
C PRO A 302 5.38 11.29 -9.21
N ASN A 303 4.41 12.04 -8.66
CA ASN A 303 3.84 11.79 -7.35
C ASN A 303 2.94 10.55 -7.30
N ASN A 304 2.06 10.36 -8.29
CA ASN A 304 1.17 9.20 -8.33
C ASN A 304 1.95 7.91 -8.60
N CYS A 305 2.97 8.01 -9.44
CA CYS A 305 3.72 6.86 -9.87
C CYS A 305 4.73 6.45 -8.80
N ARG A 306 5.54 7.33 -8.20
CA ARG A 306 6.75 6.96 -7.40
C ARG A 306 6.60 5.78 -6.43
N PHE A 307 5.43 5.60 -5.80
CA PHE A 307 5.13 4.50 -4.88
C PHE A 307 4.11 3.46 -5.40
N CYS A 308 3.74 3.51 -6.69
CA CYS A 308 2.81 2.59 -7.32
C CYS A 308 3.47 1.25 -7.63
N SER A 309 2.97 0.17 -7.01
CA SER A 309 3.49 -1.19 -7.20
C SER A 309 3.05 -1.86 -8.51
N PHE A 310 2.12 -1.24 -9.26
CA PHE A 310 1.64 -1.76 -10.55
C PHE A 310 2.26 -1.06 -11.76
N ARG A 311 3.16 -0.09 -11.52
CA ARG A 311 3.92 0.60 -12.57
C ARG A 311 4.44 -0.32 -13.68
N PRO A 312 4.96 -1.53 -13.38
CA PRO A 312 5.48 -2.40 -14.43
C PRO A 312 4.46 -2.81 -15.49
N ALA A 313 3.19 -2.96 -15.13
CA ALA A 313 2.11 -3.29 -16.08
C ALA A 313 1.36 -2.05 -16.62
N CYS A 314 1.76 -0.83 -16.23
CA CYS A 314 1.09 0.40 -16.63
C CYS A 314 1.77 1.00 -17.87
N LYS A 315 1.17 0.80 -19.04
CA LYS A 315 1.71 1.31 -20.31
C LYS A 315 1.63 2.83 -20.40
N ALA A 316 0.57 3.44 -19.89
CA ALA A 316 0.47 4.90 -19.77
C ALA A 316 1.67 5.50 -19.01
N TYR A 317 2.09 4.85 -17.92
CA TYR A 317 3.28 5.25 -17.19
C TYR A 317 4.54 5.11 -18.04
N GLN A 318 4.74 3.96 -18.69
CA GLN A 318 5.92 3.72 -19.52
C GLN A 318 6.03 4.77 -20.62
N GLN A 319 4.94 5.03 -21.35
CA GLN A 319 4.87 6.03 -22.43
C GLN A 319 5.25 7.43 -21.95
N ILE A 320 4.59 7.92 -20.89
CA ILE A 320 4.84 9.27 -20.37
C ILE A 320 6.24 9.39 -19.77
N ARG A 321 6.71 8.36 -19.06
CA ARG A 321 8.06 8.35 -18.49
C ARG A 321 9.13 8.40 -19.58
N ASN A 322 8.93 7.72 -20.70
CA ASN A 322 9.89 7.63 -21.79
C ASN A 322 10.14 8.96 -22.50
N ILE A 323 9.12 9.82 -22.58
CA ILE A 323 9.19 11.15 -23.19
C ILE A 323 9.50 12.27 -22.19
N SER A 324 9.45 11.98 -20.89
CA SER A 324 9.66 12.99 -19.84
C SER A 324 11.12 13.08 -19.41
N ASP A 325 11.70 14.27 -19.59
CA ASP A 325 13.01 14.64 -19.02
C ASP A 325 12.89 15.36 -17.66
N SER A 326 11.66 15.54 -17.16
CA SER A 326 11.41 16.26 -15.91
C SER A 326 11.98 15.53 -14.69
N CYS A 327 12.44 16.30 -13.70
CA CYS A 327 12.87 15.75 -12.43
C CYS A 327 11.70 15.08 -11.67
N GLY A 328 12.04 14.17 -10.73
CA GLY A 328 11.07 13.56 -9.82
C GLY A 328 10.48 12.22 -10.26
N TRP A 329 10.61 11.85 -11.53
CA TRP A 329 10.18 10.52 -11.98
C TRP A 329 10.99 9.39 -11.34
N PRO A 330 10.41 8.19 -11.19
CA PRO A 330 11.12 6.99 -10.79
C PRO A 330 12.25 6.66 -11.77
N ARG A 331 13.32 6.10 -11.22
CA ARG A 331 14.49 5.64 -11.99
C ARG A 331 14.24 4.20 -12.44
N ASP A 332 13.44 4.10 -13.50
CA ASP A 332 13.11 2.85 -14.17
C ASP A 332 13.68 2.88 -15.59
N VAL A 333 14.01 1.71 -16.12
CA VAL A 333 14.67 1.52 -17.41
C VAL A 333 14.04 0.35 -18.15
N TRP A 334 13.89 0.50 -19.47
CA TRP A 334 13.49 -0.55 -20.41
C TRP A 334 14.47 -0.60 -21.58
N GLY A 335 14.79 -1.81 -22.04
CA GLY A 335 15.74 -1.97 -23.14
C GLY A 335 16.07 -3.40 -23.51
N SER A 336 16.83 -3.53 -24.61
CA SER A 336 17.41 -4.78 -25.10
C SER A 336 18.72 -5.07 -24.39
N VAL A 337 18.94 -6.31 -23.95
CA VAL A 337 20.20 -6.70 -23.34
C VAL A 337 21.30 -6.80 -24.39
N ILE A 338 22.33 -5.95 -24.28
CA ILE A 338 23.51 -6.02 -25.14
C ILE A 338 24.52 -7.02 -24.54
N LYS A 339 24.81 -6.88 -23.25
CA LYS A 339 25.87 -7.64 -22.58
C LYS A 339 25.57 -7.86 -21.11
N ILE A 340 25.90 -9.06 -20.64
CA ILE A 340 25.90 -9.44 -19.23
C ILE A 340 27.33 -9.76 -18.83
N GLN A 341 27.84 -9.15 -17.76
CA GLN A 341 29.22 -9.34 -17.32
C GLN A 341 29.31 -9.56 -15.80
N ASN A 342 30.06 -10.60 -15.41
CA ASN A 342 30.46 -10.79 -14.01
C ASN A 342 31.53 -9.78 -13.62
N LEU A 343 31.33 -9.12 -12.48
CA LEU A 343 32.31 -8.23 -11.85
C LEU A 343 33.17 -9.03 -10.86
N GLY A 344 34.37 -8.53 -10.56
CA GLY A 344 35.31 -9.21 -9.65
C GLY A 344 34.80 -9.38 -8.21
N ASN A 345 33.73 -8.67 -7.82
CA ASN A 345 33.07 -8.80 -6.51
C ASN A 345 31.89 -9.79 -6.53
N GLY A 346 31.74 -10.60 -7.58
CA GLY A 346 30.65 -11.56 -7.73
C GLY A 346 29.29 -10.95 -8.08
N LYS A 347 29.21 -9.64 -8.34
CA LYS A 347 27.99 -8.98 -8.84
C LYS A 347 27.95 -8.93 -10.36
N LEU A 348 26.79 -8.60 -10.91
CA LEU A 348 26.58 -8.47 -12.35
C LEU A 348 26.58 -7.00 -12.79
N ASN A 349 27.09 -6.78 -14.00
CA ASN A 349 26.86 -5.57 -14.79
C ASN A 349 26.02 -5.94 -16.01
N LEU A 350 24.90 -5.24 -16.18
CA LEU A 350 23.98 -5.40 -17.29
C LEU A 350 24.05 -4.16 -18.18
N ASN A 351 24.42 -4.34 -19.44
CA ASN A 351 24.45 -3.27 -20.44
C ASN A 351 23.22 -3.39 -21.34
N LEU A 352 22.45 -2.31 -21.42
CA LEU A 352 21.18 -2.27 -22.16
C LEU A 352 21.20 -1.21 -23.23
N GLU A 353 20.62 -1.53 -24.39
CA GLU A 353 20.19 -0.54 -25.38
C GLU A 353 18.79 -0.05 -25.01
N LEU A 354 18.60 1.27 -24.86
CA LEU A 354 17.32 1.83 -24.47
C LEU A 354 16.27 1.71 -25.58
N SER A 355 15.07 1.23 -25.24
CA SER A 355 13.98 1.06 -26.23
C SER A 355 13.57 2.35 -26.95
N ASN A 356 13.71 3.52 -26.32
CA ASN A 356 13.31 4.81 -26.91
C ASN A 356 14.46 5.60 -27.54
N TYR A 357 15.70 5.14 -27.36
CA TYR A 357 16.89 5.84 -27.82
C TYR A 357 17.85 4.80 -28.43
N PRO A 358 17.56 4.33 -29.67
CA PRO A 358 18.44 3.37 -30.35
C PRO A 358 19.87 3.93 -30.41
N ASN A 359 20.87 3.06 -30.22
CA ASN A 359 22.29 3.40 -30.04
C ASN A 359 22.67 4.08 -28.72
N LYS A 360 21.73 4.36 -27.80
CA LYS A 360 22.05 4.83 -26.45
C LYS A 360 22.10 3.65 -25.49
N SER A 361 23.31 3.27 -25.09
CA SER A 361 23.51 2.24 -24.08
C SER A 361 23.53 2.81 -22.66
N ILE A 362 23.04 2.03 -21.70
CA ILE A 362 23.23 2.31 -20.28
C ILE A 362 23.82 1.10 -19.55
N ASN A 363 24.41 1.34 -18.38
CA ASN A 363 24.95 0.28 -17.53
C ASN A 363 24.23 0.23 -16.19
N ILE A 364 23.74 -0.95 -15.81
CA ILE A 364 23.26 -1.25 -14.46
C ILE A 364 24.28 -2.14 -13.77
N ARG A 365 24.98 -1.58 -12.77
CA ARG A 365 26.06 -2.25 -12.04
C ARG A 365 25.59 -2.77 -10.68
N GLY A 366 26.29 -3.80 -10.20
CA GLY A 366 26.15 -4.27 -8.83
C GLY A 366 24.93 -5.15 -8.60
N LEU A 367 24.30 -5.67 -9.66
CA LEU A 367 23.14 -6.55 -9.55
C LEU A 367 23.52 -7.86 -8.86
N ASP A 368 22.77 -8.24 -7.84
CA ASP A 368 22.92 -9.52 -7.15
C ASP A 368 22.53 -10.70 -8.08
N PRO A 369 23.43 -11.65 -8.39
CA PRO A 369 23.11 -12.78 -9.26
C PRO A 369 22.16 -13.80 -8.59
N ASN A 370 21.88 -13.69 -7.30
CA ASN A 370 21.08 -14.67 -6.57
C ASN A 370 19.66 -14.79 -7.16
N PRO A 371 19.25 -15.98 -7.63
CA PRO A 371 17.92 -16.21 -8.22
C PRO A 371 16.78 -15.94 -7.25
N ALA A 372 17.05 -16.05 -5.94
CA ALA A 372 16.11 -15.66 -4.92
C ALA A 372 15.78 -14.16 -5.05
N ARG A 373 16.78 -13.31 -5.28
CA ARG A 373 16.63 -11.86 -5.35
C ARG A 373 16.11 -11.40 -6.70
N HIS A 374 16.74 -11.86 -7.79
CA HIS A 374 16.39 -11.48 -9.16
C HIS A 374 16.19 -12.73 -10.03
N PRO A 375 15.01 -13.36 -9.98
CA PRO A 375 14.72 -14.56 -10.78
C PRO A 375 14.98 -14.38 -12.28
N ALA A 376 14.69 -13.17 -12.80
CA ALA A 376 14.88 -12.84 -14.20
C ALA A 376 16.34 -13.02 -14.67
N LEU A 377 17.34 -12.76 -13.82
CA LEU A 377 18.75 -12.83 -14.22
C LEU A 377 19.21 -14.25 -14.57
N GLN A 378 18.46 -15.29 -14.21
CA GLN A 378 18.75 -16.68 -14.58
C GLN A 378 18.32 -17.03 -16.01
N ILE A 379 17.38 -16.26 -16.57
CA ILE A 379 16.71 -16.58 -17.83
C ILE A 379 16.91 -15.52 -18.90
N ILE A 380 17.52 -14.39 -18.55
CA ILE A 380 17.84 -13.30 -19.46
C ILE A 380 19.07 -13.68 -20.28
N GLN A 381 19.01 -13.42 -21.58
CA GLN A 381 20.09 -13.59 -22.55
C GLN A 381 20.29 -12.29 -23.34
N THR A 382 21.42 -12.16 -24.05
CA THR A 382 21.63 -11.07 -25.02
C THR A 382 20.51 -11.06 -26.06
N GLY A 383 19.95 -9.89 -26.34
CA GLY A 383 18.82 -9.67 -27.23
C GLY A 383 17.46 -9.63 -26.52
N ASP A 384 17.35 -10.14 -25.29
CA ASP A 384 16.08 -10.09 -24.55
C ASP A 384 15.67 -8.66 -24.21
N GLN A 385 14.36 -8.39 -24.30
CA GLN A 385 13.76 -7.19 -23.71
C GLN A 385 13.64 -7.35 -22.20
N VAL A 386 14.10 -6.35 -21.45
CA VAL A 386 14.06 -6.32 -19.99
C VAL A 386 13.58 -4.99 -19.45
N ALA A 387 13.06 -5.01 -18.23
CA ALA A 387 12.65 -3.84 -17.48
C ALA A 387 13.25 -3.87 -16.07
N LEU A 388 13.87 -2.79 -15.65
CA LEU A 388 14.44 -2.64 -14.31
C LEU A 388 13.81 -1.45 -13.61
N TYR A 389 13.40 -1.66 -12.37
CA TYR A 389 12.66 -0.67 -11.59
C TYR A 389 13.39 -0.30 -10.31
N ASN A 390 13.10 0.89 -9.77
CA ASN A 390 13.62 1.40 -8.49
C ASN A 390 15.16 1.46 -8.42
N LEU A 391 15.82 1.89 -9.49
CA LEU A 391 17.28 2.01 -9.54
C LEU A 391 17.80 3.21 -8.74
N LEU A 392 19.09 3.19 -8.39
CA LEU A 392 19.86 4.35 -7.96
C LEU A 392 20.66 4.88 -9.15
N GLY A 393 20.79 6.19 -9.33
CA GLY A 393 21.71 6.71 -10.35
C GLY A 393 23.09 6.92 -9.75
N ASN A 394 24.12 6.72 -10.56
CA ASN A 394 25.51 6.64 -10.12
C ASN A 394 26.33 7.92 -10.36
N GLY A 395 25.69 9.10 -10.33
CA GLY A 395 26.35 10.39 -10.60
C GLY A 395 26.76 10.63 -12.06
N SER A 396 27.08 9.59 -12.83
CA SER A 396 27.29 9.65 -14.28
C SER A 396 26.00 9.42 -15.07
N THR A 397 25.85 10.14 -16.17
CA THR A 397 24.74 9.96 -17.12
C THR A 397 24.78 8.54 -17.71
N GLY A 398 23.65 7.84 -17.66
CA GLY A 398 23.55 6.48 -18.21
C GLY A 398 24.16 5.36 -17.34
N ALA A 399 24.45 5.61 -16.07
CA ALA A 399 24.87 4.57 -15.13
C ALA A 399 23.94 4.49 -13.91
N PHE A 400 23.53 3.27 -13.59
CA PHE A 400 22.64 2.95 -12.48
C PHE A 400 23.23 1.87 -11.57
N LEU A 401 22.78 1.85 -10.32
CA LEU A 401 23.12 0.87 -9.29
C LEU A 401 21.85 0.21 -8.76
N GLU A 402 22.01 -1.04 -8.31
CA GLU A 402 20.98 -1.74 -7.53
C GLU A 402 20.68 -1.02 -6.19
N LYS A 403 19.41 -1.04 -5.80
CA LYS A 403 18.91 -0.80 -4.43
C LYS A 403 18.24 -2.05 -3.87
N PHE A 404 17.99 -2.08 -2.56
CA PHE A 404 17.23 -3.15 -1.90
C PHE A 404 15.81 -3.37 -2.46
N SER A 405 15.21 -2.37 -3.10
CA SER A 405 13.89 -2.44 -3.74
C SER A 405 13.94 -2.57 -5.26
N THR A 406 15.13 -2.70 -5.86
CA THR A 406 15.27 -2.93 -7.30
C THR A 406 14.60 -4.23 -7.69
N VAL A 407 13.92 -4.24 -8.83
CA VAL A 407 13.30 -5.44 -9.40
C VAL A 407 13.68 -5.52 -10.87
N VAL A 408 14.07 -6.71 -11.33
CA VAL A 408 14.40 -7.00 -12.72
C VAL A 408 13.33 -7.92 -13.29
N TYR A 409 12.81 -7.56 -14.46
CA TYR A 409 11.90 -8.37 -15.24
C TYR A 409 12.45 -8.61 -16.65
N ARG A 410 12.18 -9.80 -17.18
CA ARG A 410 12.22 -10.10 -18.62
C ARG A 410 10.80 -9.96 -19.17
N PHE A 411 10.64 -9.36 -20.35
CA PHE A 411 9.35 -9.34 -21.03
C PHE A 411 8.96 -10.74 -21.50
N SER A 412 7.66 -11.04 -21.56
CA SER A 412 7.21 -12.35 -22.02
C SER A 412 7.58 -12.56 -23.51
N PRO A 413 7.88 -13.80 -23.98
CA PRO A 413 8.30 -14.05 -25.36
C PRO A 413 7.32 -13.53 -26.44
N ARG A 414 6.02 -13.44 -26.12
CA ARG A 414 5.00 -12.89 -27.03
C ARG A 414 5.10 -11.37 -27.18
N GLU A 415 5.61 -10.66 -26.18
CA GLU A 415 5.81 -9.20 -26.22
C GLU A 415 7.11 -8.79 -26.89
N GLN A 416 8.11 -9.67 -26.93
CA GLN A 416 9.39 -9.39 -27.59
C GLN A 416 9.22 -9.08 -29.09
N ASN A 417 8.18 -9.64 -29.72
CA ASN A 417 7.87 -9.40 -31.14
C ASN A 417 7.16 -8.06 -31.43
N GLU A 418 6.51 -7.44 -30.43
CA GLU A 418 5.78 -6.17 -30.61
C GLU A 418 6.65 -4.94 -30.30
N CYS A 419 7.73 -5.09 -29.50
CA CYS A 419 8.69 -4.01 -29.24
C CYS A 419 9.79 -3.91 -30.29
N GLY A 420 9.92 -4.89 -31.19
CA GLY A 420 10.90 -4.91 -32.28
C GLY A 420 10.36 -4.45 -33.63
N SER A 421 9.09 -4.02 -33.70
CA SER A 421 8.39 -3.58 -34.92
C SER A 421 8.14 -2.09 -34.95
#